data_AF-A0A0F7S9J3-F1
#
_entry.id   AF-A0A0F7S9J3-F1
#
_cell.length_a   1.000
_cell.length_b   1.000
_cell.length_c   1.000
_cell.angle_alpha   90.00
_cell.angle_beta   90.00
_cell.angle_gamma   90.00
#
_symmetry.space_group_name_H-M   'P 1'
#
loop_
_entity.id
_entity.type
_entity.pdbx_description
1 polymer ?
#
loop_
_entity_poly.entity_id
_entity_poly.type
_entity_poly.pdbx_seq_one_letter_code
_entity_poly.pdbx_strand_id
1 'polypeptide(L)'
;MAYMRAISALKAFPFPIPDPCLDPPDIFDSALLESRLSEVEKLKGVGKKVFSLIRQFYASKKEKEGRIVEAKVIRRDIAVYVMNAFTELYGIGPIGAREAFNSGARSFADVLHRGKSLATHLSAKESVRILADLRIPIGREECRAITEDIMKLVRSVLPDEVEVKYEICGGYRRGKERTFDLDVIIGHGEPPSRALHMRLLDEMKSNGLITHIVNVSTPASSLLDPEPPSTSTSLTDQAVAVHIDIANIVVLPTLAAAGNSKPIHRRVDLVFCPLRVYGATVLGWTGSMTFERDLRLWAKSKGFNFSFDGLTNLAKESLVETKDERDVFEALGLEWMPPEWRNCDA
;
A
#
# COMPACT_ATOMS: atom_id res chain seq x y z
N MET A 1 -16.67 2.99 1.36
CA MET A 1 -16.69 2.16 0.13
C MET A 1 -17.22 2.90 -1.10
N ALA A 2 -18.43 3.50 -1.05
CA ALA A 2 -19.00 4.22 -2.20
C ALA A 2 -18.11 5.35 -2.74
N TYR A 3 -17.52 6.17 -1.86
CA TYR A 3 -16.60 7.24 -2.27
C TYR A 3 -15.37 6.73 -3.04
N MET A 4 -14.71 5.67 -2.55
CA MET A 4 -13.53 5.10 -3.22
C MET A 4 -13.85 4.56 -4.61
N ARG A 5 -14.99 3.86 -4.77
CA ARG A 5 -15.43 3.38 -6.09
C ARG A 5 -15.71 4.53 -7.06
N ALA A 6 -16.37 5.58 -6.60
CA ALA A 6 -16.61 6.76 -7.42
C ALA A 6 -15.32 7.48 -7.81
N ILE A 7 -14.35 7.61 -6.89
CA ILE A 7 -13.02 8.18 -7.19
C ILE A 7 -12.32 7.35 -8.26
N SER A 8 -12.28 6.03 -8.11
CA SER A 8 -11.67 5.14 -9.11
C SER A 8 -12.37 5.26 -10.48
N ALA A 9 -13.71 5.33 -10.50
CA ALA A 9 -14.47 5.49 -11.74
C ALA A 9 -14.18 6.84 -12.42
N LEU A 10 -14.06 7.91 -11.64
CA LEU A 10 -13.69 9.23 -12.15
C LEU A 10 -12.25 9.28 -12.67
N LYS A 11 -11.29 8.63 -11.98
CA LYS A 11 -9.89 8.54 -12.46
C LYS A 11 -9.76 7.74 -13.75
N ALA A 12 -10.60 6.73 -13.94
CA ALA A 12 -10.64 5.93 -15.15
C ALA A 12 -11.47 6.58 -16.28
N PHE A 13 -12.13 7.72 -16.03
CA PHE A 13 -12.92 8.40 -17.05
C PHE A 13 -11.96 9.02 -18.09
N PRO A 14 -12.04 8.61 -19.37
CA PRO A 14 -11.01 8.93 -20.35
C PRO A 14 -11.10 10.35 -20.89
N PHE A 15 -12.21 11.06 -20.63
CA PHE A 15 -12.45 12.39 -21.18
C PHE A 15 -12.20 13.46 -20.11
N PRO A 16 -11.36 14.48 -20.40
CA PRO A 16 -11.23 15.63 -19.53
C PRO A 16 -12.58 16.29 -19.27
N ILE A 17 -12.85 16.61 -18.01
CA ILE A 17 -14.04 17.38 -17.62
C ILE A 17 -13.62 18.85 -17.62
N PRO A 18 -14.23 19.73 -18.44
CA PRO A 18 -13.88 21.14 -18.48
C PRO A 18 -13.93 21.80 -17.09
N ASP A 19 -12.97 22.67 -16.82
CA ASP A 19 -12.77 23.27 -15.51
C ASP A 19 -12.87 24.79 -15.60
N PRO A 20 -13.94 25.42 -15.10
CA PRO A 20 -14.14 26.87 -15.23
C PRO A 20 -13.10 27.72 -14.48
N CYS A 21 -12.26 27.12 -13.63
CA CYS A 21 -11.18 27.83 -12.94
C CYS A 21 -9.80 27.59 -13.54
N LEU A 22 -9.59 26.47 -14.22
CA LEU A 22 -8.27 26.08 -14.76
C LEU A 22 -8.18 26.26 -16.27
N ASP A 23 -9.30 26.09 -16.99
CA ASP A 23 -9.35 26.28 -18.43
C ASP A 23 -9.36 27.78 -18.77
N PRO A 24 -8.57 28.21 -19.76
CA PRO A 24 -8.66 29.56 -20.31
C PRO A 24 -10.10 29.88 -20.76
N PRO A 25 -10.58 31.13 -20.62
CA PRO A 25 -11.96 31.50 -20.97
C PRO A 25 -12.37 31.20 -22.42
N ASP A 26 -11.41 31.18 -23.34
CA ASP A 26 -11.57 30.86 -24.76
C ASP A 26 -11.60 29.34 -25.04
N ILE A 27 -11.13 28.52 -24.09
CA ILE A 27 -11.14 27.06 -24.16
C ILE A 27 -12.33 26.48 -23.38
N PHE A 28 -12.74 27.13 -22.30
CA PHE A 28 -13.82 26.64 -21.45
C PHE A 28 -15.17 26.61 -22.17
N ASP A 29 -15.77 25.42 -22.25
CA ASP A 29 -17.10 25.21 -22.80
C ASP A 29 -18.07 24.68 -21.73
N SER A 30 -19.04 25.53 -21.37
CA SER A 30 -20.08 25.19 -20.39
C SER A 30 -21.04 24.07 -20.85
N ALA A 31 -21.31 23.97 -22.16
CA ALA A 31 -22.16 22.91 -22.70
C ALA A 31 -21.42 21.57 -22.68
N LEU A 32 -20.12 21.58 -23.01
CA LEU A 32 -19.28 20.40 -22.89
C LEU A 32 -19.16 19.93 -21.43
N LEU A 33 -19.02 20.85 -20.47
CA LEU A 33 -19.04 20.52 -19.04
C LEU A 33 -20.33 19.77 -18.65
N GLU A 34 -21.49 20.30 -19.04
CA GLU A 34 -22.78 19.68 -18.74
C GLU A 34 -22.91 18.29 -19.38
N SER A 35 -22.46 18.14 -20.63
CA SER A 35 -22.41 16.83 -21.33
C SER A 35 -21.53 15.83 -20.57
N ARG A 36 -20.30 16.22 -20.22
CA ARG A 36 -19.35 15.36 -19.51
C ARG A 36 -19.86 14.94 -18.15
N LEU A 37 -20.50 15.85 -17.42
CA LEU A 37 -21.08 15.52 -16.14
C LEU A 37 -22.30 14.58 -16.27
N SER A 38 -23.08 14.65 -17.35
CA SER A 38 -24.13 13.66 -17.62
C SER A 38 -23.57 12.27 -17.93
N GLU A 39 -22.41 12.20 -18.60
CA GLU A 39 -21.68 10.94 -18.79
C GLU A 39 -21.16 10.39 -17.46
N VAL A 40 -20.58 11.26 -16.62
CA VAL A 40 -20.09 10.92 -15.27
C VAL A 40 -21.19 10.34 -14.37
N GLU A 41 -22.41 10.89 -14.43
CA GLU A 41 -23.56 10.36 -13.68
C GLU A 41 -23.86 8.89 -14.00
N LYS A 42 -23.59 8.47 -15.24
CA LYS A 42 -23.85 7.11 -15.73
C LYS A 42 -22.72 6.14 -15.42
N LEU A 43 -21.59 6.61 -14.89
CA LEU A 43 -20.46 5.74 -14.56
C LEU A 43 -20.83 4.77 -13.44
N LYS A 44 -20.52 3.48 -13.66
CA LYS A 44 -20.66 2.46 -12.62
C LYS A 44 -19.80 2.83 -11.41
N GLY A 45 -20.42 2.91 -10.23
CA GLY A 45 -19.77 3.34 -8.99
C GLY A 45 -20.06 4.78 -8.58
N VAL A 46 -20.60 5.61 -9.49
CA VAL A 46 -21.07 6.96 -9.18
C VAL A 46 -22.56 6.90 -8.84
N GLY A 47 -22.90 6.90 -7.55
CA GLY A 47 -24.29 6.95 -7.08
C GLY A 47 -24.83 8.37 -6.94
N LYS A 48 -26.17 8.52 -6.85
CA LYS A 48 -26.88 9.82 -6.74
C LYS A 48 -26.23 10.80 -5.74
N LYS A 49 -25.91 10.31 -4.54
CA LYS A 49 -25.26 11.13 -3.50
C LYS A 49 -23.87 11.60 -3.92
N VAL A 50 -23.02 10.74 -4.49
CA VAL A 50 -21.68 11.16 -4.93
C VAL A 50 -21.80 12.12 -6.12
N PHE A 51 -22.68 11.84 -7.08
CA PHE A 51 -22.94 12.74 -8.19
C PHE A 51 -23.40 14.13 -7.73
N SER A 52 -24.27 14.21 -6.71
CA SER A 52 -24.65 15.52 -6.13
C SER A 52 -23.46 16.30 -5.55
N LEU A 53 -22.43 15.61 -5.03
CA LEU A 53 -21.22 16.27 -4.52
C LEU A 53 -20.32 16.73 -5.66
N ILE A 54 -20.23 15.97 -6.76
CA ILE A 54 -19.53 16.39 -7.98
C ILE A 54 -20.19 17.65 -8.54
N ARG A 55 -21.53 17.67 -8.60
CA ARG A 55 -22.31 18.84 -9.01
C ARG A 55 -22.09 20.03 -8.09
N GLN A 56 -22.08 19.81 -6.77
CA GLN A 56 -21.76 20.85 -5.79
C GLN A 56 -20.37 21.46 -6.04
N PHE A 57 -19.38 20.62 -6.33
CA PHE A 57 -18.01 21.06 -6.62
C PHE A 57 -17.95 21.99 -7.84
N TYR A 58 -18.54 21.60 -8.97
CA TYR A 58 -18.54 22.43 -10.19
C TYR A 58 -19.43 23.68 -10.07
N ALA A 59 -20.56 23.58 -9.37
CA ALA A 59 -21.44 24.73 -9.15
C ALA A 59 -20.75 25.85 -8.35
N SER A 60 -19.96 25.50 -7.34
CA SER A 60 -19.26 26.49 -6.51
C SER A 60 -18.04 27.10 -7.20
N LYS A 61 -17.50 26.48 -8.25
CA LYS A 61 -16.30 26.97 -8.95
C LYS A 61 -16.49 28.32 -9.63
N LYS A 62 -17.74 28.72 -9.88
CA LYS A 62 -18.09 30.08 -10.29
C LYS A 62 -17.54 31.16 -9.34
N GLU A 63 -17.23 30.80 -8.08
CA GLU A 63 -16.71 31.66 -7.02
C GLU A 63 -15.19 31.52 -6.77
N LYS A 64 -14.39 31.12 -7.78
CA LYS A 64 -12.92 30.91 -7.77
C LYS A 64 -12.40 29.58 -7.22
N GLU A 65 -13.17 28.82 -6.44
CA GLU A 65 -12.73 27.50 -5.96
C GLU A 65 -13.87 26.46 -5.91
N GLY A 66 -13.51 25.20 -6.19
CA GLY A 66 -14.43 24.07 -6.05
C GLY A 66 -14.59 23.69 -4.58
N ARG A 67 -15.83 23.51 -4.15
CA ARG A 67 -16.19 23.33 -2.74
C ARG A 67 -17.19 22.20 -2.61
N ILE A 68 -16.89 21.28 -1.70
CA ILE A 68 -17.84 20.27 -1.22
C ILE A 68 -18.05 20.56 0.26
N VAL A 69 -19.27 20.90 0.66
CA VAL A 69 -19.58 21.31 2.04
C VAL A 69 -19.25 20.20 3.02
N GLU A 70 -19.65 18.97 2.71
CA GLU A 70 -19.35 17.78 3.51
C GLU A 70 -17.83 17.60 3.72
N ALA A 71 -17.03 17.75 2.66
CA ALA A 71 -15.57 17.66 2.76
C ALA A 71 -14.96 18.79 3.61
N LYS A 72 -15.50 20.01 3.53
CA LYS A 72 -15.07 21.15 4.37
C LYS A 72 -15.41 20.92 5.85
N VAL A 73 -16.57 20.34 6.15
CA VAL A 73 -16.98 19.98 7.52
C VAL A 73 -16.04 18.91 8.07
N ILE A 74 -15.82 17.82 7.34
CA ILE A 74 -14.93 16.72 7.76
C ILE A 74 -13.50 17.23 8.01
N ARG A 75 -12.98 18.13 7.15
CA ARG A 75 -11.63 18.69 7.31
C ARG A 75 -11.47 19.55 8.57
N ARG A 76 -12.56 20.14 9.07
CA ARG A 76 -12.57 20.98 10.29
C ARG A 76 -12.97 20.20 11.54
N ASP A 77 -13.36 18.95 11.41
CA ASP A 77 -13.70 18.10 12.54
C ASP A 77 -12.44 17.80 13.36
N ILE A 78 -12.45 18.23 14.62
CA ILE A 78 -11.30 18.11 15.53
C ILE A 78 -10.97 16.64 15.78
N ALA A 79 -11.96 15.76 15.88
CA ALA A 79 -11.71 14.35 16.10
C ALA A 79 -11.02 13.72 14.89
N VAL A 80 -11.51 14.01 13.68
CA VAL A 80 -10.88 13.54 12.44
C VAL A 80 -9.44 14.06 12.33
N TYR A 81 -9.22 15.34 12.58
CA TYR A 81 -7.89 15.94 12.55
C TYR A 81 -6.92 15.26 13.53
N VAL A 82 -7.32 15.12 14.80
CA VAL A 82 -6.46 14.53 15.85
C VAL A 82 -6.19 13.05 15.57
N MET A 83 -7.20 12.28 15.17
CA MET A 83 -7.01 10.86 14.87
C MET A 83 -6.10 10.66 13.66
N ASN A 84 -6.25 11.45 12.60
CA ASN A 84 -5.36 11.39 11.45
C ASN A 84 -3.91 11.73 11.85
N ALA A 85 -3.71 12.76 12.67
CA ALA A 85 -2.39 13.09 13.19
C ALA A 85 -1.79 11.94 14.01
N PHE A 86 -2.59 11.23 14.82
CA PHE A 86 -2.13 10.05 15.54
C PHE A 86 -1.73 8.91 14.61
N THR A 87 -2.41 8.71 13.47
CA THR A 87 -2.01 7.67 12.51
C THR A 87 -0.67 7.93 11.81
N GLU A 88 -0.13 9.15 11.91
CA GLU A 88 1.22 9.43 11.44
C GLU A 88 2.30 8.87 12.38
N LEU A 89 1.96 8.62 13.65
CA LEU A 89 2.87 7.95 14.57
C LEU A 89 2.94 6.47 14.21
N TYR A 90 4.15 6.05 13.87
CA TYR A 90 4.35 4.69 13.39
C TYR A 90 3.94 3.66 14.45
N GLY A 91 3.17 2.66 14.00
CA GLY A 91 2.50 1.67 14.86
C GLY A 91 1.05 2.01 15.21
N ILE A 92 0.61 3.27 15.06
CA ILE A 92 -0.78 3.65 15.33
C ILE A 92 -1.63 3.55 14.06
N GLY A 93 -2.44 2.49 13.97
CA GLY A 93 -3.51 2.40 12.98
C GLY A 93 -4.78 3.17 13.38
N PRO A 94 -5.83 3.21 12.53
CA PRO A 94 -7.09 3.89 12.82
C PRO A 94 -7.77 3.46 14.12
N ILE A 95 -7.65 2.18 14.50
CA ILE A 95 -8.19 1.64 15.76
C ILE A 95 -7.44 2.26 16.96
N GLY A 96 -6.11 2.20 16.96
CA GLY A 96 -5.28 2.79 18.01
C GLY A 96 -5.46 4.30 18.14
N ALA A 97 -5.61 5.01 17.01
CA ALA A 97 -5.89 6.44 16.97
C ALA A 97 -7.26 6.76 17.60
N ARG A 98 -8.28 5.97 17.28
CA ARG A 98 -9.62 6.10 17.87
C ARG A 98 -9.60 5.84 19.38
N GLU A 99 -8.95 4.76 19.82
CA GLU A 99 -8.81 4.44 21.24
C GLU A 99 -8.08 5.54 22.00
N ALA A 100 -6.99 6.08 21.44
CA ALA A 100 -6.27 7.20 22.02
C ALA A 100 -7.16 8.42 22.19
N PHE A 101 -7.88 8.81 21.14
CA PHE A 101 -8.78 9.94 21.17
C PHE A 101 -9.91 9.75 22.19
N ASN A 102 -10.55 8.58 22.20
CA ASN A 102 -11.63 8.25 23.14
C ASN A 102 -11.13 8.20 24.59
N SER A 103 -9.84 7.90 24.81
CA SER A 103 -9.20 7.96 26.13
C SER A 103 -8.81 9.39 26.56
N GLY A 104 -9.15 10.42 25.78
CA GLY A 104 -8.87 11.83 26.10
C GLY A 104 -7.61 12.41 25.45
N ALA A 105 -6.82 11.63 24.70
CA ALA A 105 -5.62 12.17 24.05
C ALA A 105 -5.97 13.19 22.96
N ARG A 106 -5.29 14.34 22.95
CA ARG A 106 -5.45 15.40 21.93
C ARG A 106 -4.12 15.83 21.30
N SER A 107 -3.00 15.40 21.87
CA SER A 107 -1.65 15.72 21.42
C SER A 107 -0.74 14.49 21.44
N PHE A 108 0.42 14.58 20.78
CA PHE A 108 1.45 13.53 20.88
C PHE A 108 1.98 13.39 22.31
N ALA A 109 2.03 14.47 23.10
CA ALA A 109 2.40 14.38 24.51
C ALA A 109 1.43 13.48 25.30
N ASP A 110 0.12 13.60 25.05
CA ASP A 110 -0.88 12.74 25.69
C ASP A 110 -0.71 11.27 25.27
N VAL A 111 -0.38 11.02 24.01
CA VAL A 111 -0.08 9.67 23.52
C VAL A 111 1.15 9.08 24.22
N LEU A 112 2.22 9.88 24.40
CA LEU A 112 3.43 9.47 25.11
C LEU A 112 3.16 9.16 26.59
N HIS A 113 2.37 9.98 27.27
CA HIS A 113 2.04 9.79 28.69
C HIS A 113 1.25 8.52 28.98
N ARG A 114 0.55 7.95 27.99
CA ARG A 114 -0.19 6.69 28.15
C ARG A 114 0.71 5.48 28.37
N GLY A 115 2.01 5.54 28.03
CA GLY A 115 2.99 4.49 28.31
C GLY A 115 2.77 3.14 27.60
N LYS A 116 1.74 3.00 26.76
CA LYS A 116 1.51 1.80 25.95
C LYS A 116 2.49 1.78 24.77
N SER A 117 3.15 0.64 24.54
CA SER A 117 3.90 0.44 23.29
C SER A 117 2.94 0.49 22.10
N LEU A 118 3.30 1.22 21.05
CA LEU A 118 2.46 1.46 19.88
C LEU A 118 2.86 0.60 18.69
N ALA A 119 4.05 0.00 18.74
CA ALA A 119 4.51 -1.05 17.84
C ALA A 119 5.17 -2.16 18.66
N THR A 120 5.45 -3.31 18.03
CA THR A 120 6.10 -4.45 18.67
C THR A 120 7.51 -4.09 19.17
N HIS A 121 8.24 -3.27 18.41
CA HIS A 121 9.64 -2.96 18.70
C HIS A 121 10.03 -1.47 18.60
N LEU A 122 9.09 -0.56 18.30
CA LEU A 122 9.32 0.89 18.26
C LEU A 122 8.49 1.62 19.32
N SER A 123 9.17 2.36 20.20
CA SER A 123 8.50 3.14 21.24
C SER A 123 7.82 4.38 20.67
N ALA A 124 6.73 4.83 21.30
CA ALA A 124 6.03 6.06 20.91
C ALA A 124 6.96 7.29 20.89
N LYS A 125 7.88 7.39 21.86
CA LYS A 125 8.87 8.47 21.96
C LYS A 125 9.79 8.49 20.74
N GLU A 126 10.22 7.30 20.32
CA GLU A 126 11.11 7.15 19.19
C GLU A 126 10.39 7.43 17.87
N SER A 127 9.15 6.96 17.71
CA SER A 127 8.29 7.32 16.57
C SER A 127 8.13 8.83 16.43
N VAL A 128 7.94 9.57 17.53
CA VAL A 128 7.88 11.05 17.51
C VAL A 128 9.22 11.66 17.12
N ARG A 129 10.35 11.11 17.62
CA ARG A 129 11.70 11.63 17.34
C ARG A 129 12.04 11.63 15.86
N ILE A 130 11.68 10.57 15.15
CA ILE A 130 12.00 10.41 13.71
C ILE A 130 10.89 10.90 12.79
N LEU A 131 9.71 11.27 13.30
CA LEU A 131 8.53 11.63 12.50
C LEU A 131 8.80 12.75 11.48
N ALA A 132 9.61 13.75 11.84
CA ALA A 132 9.95 14.85 10.93
C ALA A 132 10.65 14.35 9.66
N ASP A 133 11.54 13.36 9.79
CA ASP A 133 12.23 12.72 8.67
C ASP A 133 11.26 11.87 7.84
N LEU A 134 10.39 11.09 8.50
CA LEU A 134 9.43 10.20 7.83
C LEU A 134 8.36 10.94 7.02
N ARG A 135 8.09 12.21 7.38
CA ARG A 135 7.19 13.10 6.61
C ARG A 135 7.82 13.62 5.32
N ILE A 136 9.13 13.48 5.15
CA ILE A 136 9.80 13.90 3.92
C ILE A 136 9.61 12.79 2.88
N PRO A 137 9.02 13.08 1.71
CA PRO A 137 8.88 12.08 0.67
C PRO A 137 10.25 11.66 0.09
N ILE A 138 10.36 10.37 -0.22
CA ILE A 138 11.52 9.71 -0.83
C ILE A 138 11.44 9.84 -2.35
N GLY A 139 12.54 10.26 -2.99
CA GLY A 139 12.63 10.35 -4.46
C GLY A 139 13.03 9.00 -5.09
N ARG A 140 12.77 8.83 -6.38
CA ARG A 140 13.02 7.56 -7.09
C ARG A 140 14.48 7.11 -7.06
N GLU A 141 15.42 8.04 -7.18
CA GLU A 141 16.86 7.75 -7.12
C GLU A 141 17.29 7.23 -5.74
N GLU A 142 16.78 7.85 -4.69
CA GLU A 142 17.04 7.43 -3.32
C GLU A 142 16.44 6.04 -3.03
N CYS A 143 15.22 5.77 -3.50
CA CYS A 143 14.63 4.43 -3.42
C CYS A 143 15.51 3.36 -4.06
N ARG A 144 16.08 3.64 -5.25
CA ARG A 144 16.99 2.72 -5.94
C ARG A 144 18.28 2.50 -5.14
N ALA A 145 18.92 3.58 -4.68
CA ALA A 145 20.15 3.49 -3.91
C ALA A 145 19.97 2.67 -2.61
N ILE A 146 18.89 2.92 -1.86
CA ILE A 146 18.56 2.14 -0.66
C ILE A 146 18.36 0.66 -1.03
N THR A 147 17.61 0.37 -2.10
CA THR A 147 17.37 -1.01 -2.53
C THR A 147 18.65 -1.70 -2.96
N GLU A 148 19.56 -1.02 -3.66
CA GLU A 148 20.86 -1.58 -4.06
C GLU A 148 21.71 -1.96 -2.84
N ASP A 149 21.75 -1.12 -1.81
CA ASP A 149 22.49 -1.43 -0.58
C ASP A 149 21.87 -2.61 0.20
N ILE A 150 20.54 -2.68 0.24
CA ILE A 150 19.83 -3.83 0.81
C ILE A 150 20.15 -5.11 0.03
N MET A 151 20.10 -5.06 -1.31
CA MET A 151 20.34 -6.24 -2.15
C MET A 151 21.79 -6.70 -2.15
N LYS A 152 22.77 -5.81 -1.92
CA LYS A 152 24.17 -6.22 -1.68
C LYS A 152 24.27 -7.11 -0.43
N LEU A 153 23.59 -6.74 0.66
CA LEU A 153 23.58 -7.52 1.90
C LEU A 153 22.78 -8.83 1.76
N VAL A 154 21.65 -8.81 1.05
CA VAL A 154 20.89 -10.03 0.74
C VAL A 154 21.78 -11.05 0.02
N ARG A 155 22.54 -10.61 -0.98
CA ARG A 155 23.46 -11.48 -1.73
C ARG A 155 24.66 -11.97 -0.93
N SER A 156 25.10 -11.24 0.09
CA SER A 156 26.19 -11.72 0.96
C SER A 156 25.75 -12.73 2.01
N VAL A 157 24.45 -12.76 2.34
CA VAL A 157 23.88 -13.69 3.33
C VAL A 157 23.36 -14.97 2.68
N LEU A 158 22.87 -14.88 1.45
CA LEU A 158 22.40 -16.04 0.68
C LEU A 158 23.58 -16.75 -0.02
N PRO A 159 23.53 -18.08 -0.21
CA PRO A 159 24.49 -18.80 -1.06
C PRO A 159 24.51 -18.25 -2.49
N ASP A 160 25.68 -18.28 -3.14
CA ASP A 160 25.90 -17.70 -4.47
C ASP A 160 25.05 -18.33 -5.58
N GLU A 161 24.66 -19.60 -5.45
CA GLU A 161 23.87 -20.33 -6.43
C GLU A 161 22.36 -20.12 -6.30
N VAL A 162 21.91 -19.42 -5.25
CA VAL A 162 20.48 -19.22 -4.99
C VAL A 162 19.93 -18.18 -5.96
N GLU A 163 18.87 -18.57 -6.68
CA GLU A 163 18.09 -17.62 -7.47
C GLU A 163 17.43 -16.58 -6.55
N VAL A 164 17.65 -15.31 -6.84
CA VAL A 164 17.05 -14.17 -6.13
C VAL A 164 16.44 -13.21 -7.15
N LYS A 165 15.17 -12.86 -6.95
CA LYS A 165 14.46 -11.81 -7.66
C LYS A 165 14.10 -10.70 -6.67
N TYR A 166 14.05 -9.46 -7.13
CA TYR A 166 13.53 -8.38 -6.31
C TYR A 166 12.82 -7.32 -7.15
N GLU A 167 11.88 -6.62 -6.53
CA GLU A 167 11.11 -5.57 -7.17
C GLU A 167 10.76 -4.49 -6.15
N ILE A 168 10.90 -3.22 -6.56
CA ILE A 168 10.41 -2.09 -5.75
C ILE A 168 8.93 -1.90 -6.08
N CYS A 169 8.06 -2.09 -5.09
CA CYS A 169 6.60 -2.12 -5.24
C CYS A 169 5.93 -0.80 -4.80
N GLY A 170 4.67 -0.87 -4.41
CA GLY A 170 3.91 0.27 -3.90
C GLY A 170 3.73 1.41 -4.89
N GLY A 171 3.70 2.64 -4.34
CA GLY A 171 3.54 3.86 -5.14
C GLY A 171 4.66 4.07 -6.16
N TYR A 172 5.88 3.65 -5.84
CA TYR A 172 7.03 3.73 -6.74
C TYR A 172 6.77 2.99 -8.05
N ARG A 173 6.31 1.73 -7.96
CA ARG A 173 6.05 0.89 -9.12
C ARG A 173 4.90 1.38 -9.99
N ARG A 174 3.92 2.02 -9.38
CA ARG A 174 2.79 2.65 -10.10
C ARG A 174 3.12 4.01 -10.71
N GLY A 175 4.40 4.40 -10.74
CA GLY A 175 4.86 5.62 -11.40
C GLY A 175 4.83 6.89 -10.56
N LYS A 176 4.68 6.80 -9.22
CA LYS A 176 4.82 8.01 -8.39
C LYS A 176 6.28 8.49 -8.40
N GLU A 177 6.47 9.80 -8.59
CA GLU A 177 7.79 10.45 -8.48
C GLU A 177 8.33 10.44 -7.05
N ARG A 178 7.41 10.40 -6.08
CA ARG A 178 7.72 10.48 -4.66
C ARG A 178 6.82 9.54 -3.85
N THR A 179 7.40 8.88 -2.85
CA THR A 179 6.72 7.94 -1.94
C THR A 179 7.04 8.25 -0.47
N PHE A 180 6.28 7.72 0.48
CA PHE A 180 6.50 7.91 1.93
C PHE A 180 7.05 6.64 2.63
N ASP A 181 7.14 5.55 1.89
CA ASP A 181 7.68 4.26 2.24
C ASP A 181 8.23 3.59 0.98
N LEU A 182 9.20 2.69 1.20
CA LEU A 182 9.82 1.88 0.18
C LEU A 182 9.41 0.41 0.39
N ASP A 183 8.58 -0.12 -0.48
CA ASP A 183 8.21 -1.55 -0.47
C ASP A 183 9.20 -2.33 -1.35
N VAL A 184 9.93 -3.30 -0.78
CA VAL A 184 10.85 -4.16 -1.54
C VAL A 184 10.43 -5.60 -1.37
N ILE A 185 10.03 -6.22 -2.48
CA ILE A 185 9.69 -7.64 -2.53
C ILE A 185 10.93 -8.41 -2.95
N ILE A 186 11.32 -9.41 -2.17
CA ILE A 186 12.49 -10.24 -2.38
C ILE A 186 12.01 -11.69 -2.50
N GLY A 187 12.11 -12.24 -3.70
CA GLY A 187 11.85 -13.65 -3.99
C GLY A 187 13.15 -14.44 -4.00
N HIS A 188 13.21 -15.60 -3.35
CA HIS A 188 14.41 -16.45 -3.42
C HIS A 188 14.12 -17.95 -3.43
N GLY A 189 15.10 -18.74 -3.87
CA GLY A 189 15.04 -20.20 -3.96
C GLY A 189 15.27 -20.95 -2.64
N GLU A 190 15.84 -20.30 -1.61
CA GLU A 190 16.04 -20.94 -0.31
C GLU A 190 14.70 -21.37 0.34
N PRO A 191 14.68 -22.48 1.10
CA PRO A 191 13.54 -22.86 1.90
C PRO A 191 13.10 -21.71 2.82
N PRO A 192 11.79 -21.46 2.98
CA PRO A 192 11.32 -20.38 3.84
C PRO A 192 11.84 -20.51 5.27
N SER A 193 12.50 -19.46 5.75
CA SER A 193 13.16 -19.48 7.05
C SER A 193 13.14 -18.11 7.70
N ARG A 194 12.33 -17.97 8.75
CA ARG A 194 12.33 -16.75 9.57
C ARG A 194 13.71 -16.46 10.16
N ALA A 195 14.47 -17.50 10.50
CA ALA A 195 15.82 -17.35 11.02
C ALA A 195 16.77 -16.73 9.98
N LEU A 196 16.65 -17.09 8.69
CA LEU A 196 17.42 -16.50 7.61
C LEU A 196 17.13 -14.99 7.49
N HIS A 197 15.85 -14.60 7.47
CA HIS A 197 15.46 -13.20 7.36
C HIS A 197 15.87 -12.39 8.60
N MET A 198 15.79 -12.97 9.80
CA MET A 198 16.29 -12.32 11.02
C MET A 198 17.82 -12.11 10.98
N ARG A 199 18.60 -13.09 10.50
CA ARG A 199 20.05 -12.92 10.31
C ARG A 199 20.37 -11.77 9.36
N LEU A 200 19.63 -11.64 8.26
CA LEU A 200 19.77 -10.51 7.34
C LEU A 200 19.48 -9.17 8.04
N LEU A 201 18.40 -9.07 8.81
CA LEU A 201 18.08 -7.84 9.56
C LEU A 201 19.16 -7.50 10.59
N ASP A 202 19.72 -8.51 11.27
CA ASP A 202 20.83 -8.32 12.22
C ASP A 202 22.11 -7.85 11.53
N GLU A 203 22.42 -8.38 10.34
CA GLU A 203 23.55 -7.94 9.52
C GLU A 203 23.36 -6.51 9.02
N MET A 204 22.16 -6.17 8.53
CA MET A 204 21.82 -4.80 8.11
C MET A 204 21.92 -3.81 9.27
N LYS A 205 21.54 -4.22 10.48
CA LYS A 205 21.68 -3.40 11.69
C LYS A 205 23.14 -3.25 12.11
N SER A 206 23.93 -4.32 12.05
CA SER A 206 25.36 -4.30 12.39
C SER A 206 26.18 -3.43 11.43
N ASN A 207 25.78 -3.38 10.16
CA ASN A 207 26.36 -2.48 9.16
C ASN A 207 25.82 -1.03 9.23
N GLY A 208 24.96 -0.71 10.21
CA GLY A 208 24.42 0.64 10.41
C GLY A 208 23.36 1.08 9.40
N LEU A 209 22.89 0.17 8.52
CA LEU A 209 21.85 0.48 7.53
C LEU A 209 20.48 0.62 8.18
N ILE A 210 20.15 -0.28 9.12
CA ILE A 210 18.90 -0.24 9.91
C ILE A 210 19.13 0.48 11.22
N THR A 211 18.29 1.48 11.49
CA THR A 211 18.23 2.14 12.80
C THR A 211 17.16 1.51 13.70
N HIS A 212 16.04 1.08 13.11
CA HIS A 212 14.92 0.52 13.87
C HIS A 212 14.28 -0.65 13.12
N ILE A 213 13.97 -1.71 13.86
CA ILE A 213 13.04 -2.75 13.44
C ILE A 213 11.72 -2.42 14.12
N VAL A 214 10.64 -2.29 13.37
CA VAL A 214 9.36 -1.82 13.92
C VAL A 214 8.44 -3.00 14.18
N ASN A 215 8.35 -3.88 13.18
CA ASN A 215 7.60 -5.10 13.27
C ASN A 215 8.22 -6.14 12.31
N VAL A 216 8.23 -7.40 12.74
CA VAL A 216 8.57 -8.52 11.87
C VAL A 216 7.50 -9.57 12.06
N SER A 217 6.82 -9.96 10.99
CA SER A 217 5.66 -10.85 11.06
C SER A 217 5.71 -11.91 9.97
N THR A 218 5.11 -13.06 10.26
CA THR A 218 4.84 -14.13 9.30
C THR A 218 3.34 -14.29 9.27
N PRO A 219 2.60 -13.59 8.39
CA PRO A 219 1.15 -13.69 8.34
C PRO A 219 0.71 -15.14 8.10
N ALA A 220 -0.41 -15.52 8.72
CA ALA A 220 -1.05 -16.79 8.41
C ALA A 220 -1.47 -16.80 6.94
N SER A 221 -1.27 -17.94 6.27
CA SER A 221 -1.61 -18.06 4.86
C SER A 221 -3.12 -17.97 4.65
N SER A 222 -3.53 -17.26 3.60
CA SER A 222 -4.92 -16.96 3.27
C SER A 222 -5.62 -18.11 2.52
N LEU A 223 -5.06 -19.33 2.54
CA LEU A 223 -5.50 -20.45 1.67
C LEU A 223 -6.99 -20.79 1.81
N LEU A 224 -7.62 -20.52 2.96
CA LEU A 224 -9.04 -20.74 3.20
C LEU A 224 -9.59 -19.57 4.04
N ASP A 225 -10.70 -18.95 3.59
CA ASP A 225 -11.46 -18.02 4.45
C ASP A 225 -11.84 -18.76 5.76
N PRO A 226 -11.88 -18.09 6.93
CA PRO A 226 -12.25 -18.70 8.19
C PRO A 226 -13.77 -18.92 8.33
N GLU A 227 -14.42 -19.54 7.34
CA GLU A 227 -15.72 -20.19 7.57
C GLU A 227 -15.49 -21.61 8.10
N PRO A 228 -16.30 -22.09 9.06
CA PRO A 228 -16.07 -23.38 9.69
C PRO A 228 -16.22 -24.51 8.65
N PRO A 229 -15.25 -25.43 8.56
CA PRO A 229 -15.36 -26.53 7.61
C PRO A 229 -16.44 -27.50 8.07
N SER A 230 -17.50 -27.64 7.26
CA SER A 230 -18.36 -28.82 7.33
C SER A 230 -17.53 -30.03 6.91
N THR A 231 -17.21 -30.86 7.91
CA THR A 231 -16.89 -32.29 7.81
C THR A 231 -15.80 -32.72 6.81
N SER A 232 -14.64 -33.04 7.39
CA SER A 232 -13.91 -34.28 7.11
C SER A 232 -13.56 -34.58 5.63
N THR A 233 -12.43 -34.05 5.18
CA THR A 233 -11.62 -34.69 4.13
C THR A 233 -10.14 -34.57 4.48
N SER A 234 -9.46 -35.70 4.42
CA SER A 234 -8.01 -35.86 4.56
C SER A 234 -7.30 -34.82 3.68
N LEU A 235 -6.56 -33.91 4.31
CA LEU A 235 -5.66 -32.97 3.61
C LEU A 235 -4.60 -33.79 2.87
N THR A 236 -4.82 -34.02 1.57
CA THR A 236 -3.75 -34.47 0.67
C THR A 236 -2.74 -33.34 0.53
N ASP A 237 -1.47 -33.73 0.37
CA ASP A 237 -0.19 -32.99 0.36
C ASP A 237 -0.05 -31.74 -0.58
N GLN A 238 -1.13 -31.04 -0.94
CA GLN A 238 -1.16 -30.03 -2.01
C GLN A 238 -1.64 -28.62 -1.62
N ALA A 239 -2.16 -28.43 -0.40
CA ALA A 239 -2.42 -27.09 0.15
C ALA A 239 -1.20 -26.61 0.97
N VAL A 240 -0.07 -26.37 0.30
CA VAL A 240 1.16 -25.95 0.99
C VAL A 240 1.00 -24.49 1.42
N ALA A 241 0.84 -24.26 2.72
CA ALA A 241 0.88 -22.94 3.33
C ALA A 241 2.07 -22.14 2.79
N VAL A 242 1.81 -20.94 2.31
CA VAL A 242 2.85 -20.07 1.77
C VAL A 242 3.43 -19.25 2.90
N HIS A 243 4.73 -19.43 3.15
CA HIS A 243 5.45 -18.68 4.16
C HIS A 243 5.97 -17.37 3.55
N ILE A 244 5.46 -16.24 4.04
CA ILE A 244 5.95 -14.90 3.72
C ILE A 244 6.36 -14.22 5.01
N ASP A 245 7.57 -13.68 5.05
CA ASP A 245 8.01 -12.82 6.14
C ASP A 245 7.96 -11.35 5.70
N ILE A 246 7.38 -10.51 6.54
CA ILE A 246 7.31 -9.06 6.34
C ILE A 246 8.08 -8.40 7.47
N ALA A 247 9.08 -7.60 7.13
CA ALA A 247 9.84 -6.77 8.06
C ALA A 247 9.62 -5.30 7.76
N ASN A 248 8.93 -4.62 8.67
CA ASN A 248 8.73 -3.18 8.65
C ASN A 248 9.89 -2.54 9.42
N ILE A 249 10.75 -1.79 8.72
CA ILE A 249 12.01 -1.27 9.25
C ILE A 249 12.19 0.23 8.95
N VAL A 250 13.12 0.84 9.66
CA VAL A 250 13.61 2.19 9.40
C VAL A 250 15.09 2.13 9.09
N VAL A 251 15.44 2.57 7.88
CA VAL A 251 16.84 2.72 7.45
C VAL A 251 17.29 4.16 7.61
N LEU A 252 18.59 4.35 7.74
CA LEU A 252 19.23 5.66 7.69
C LEU A 252 20.27 5.64 6.57
N PRO A 253 19.85 5.94 5.32
CA PRO A 253 20.77 5.90 4.19
C PRO A 253 21.89 6.89 4.45
N THR A 254 23.12 6.40 4.57
CA THR A 254 24.27 7.24 4.89
C THR A 254 24.79 7.93 3.64
N LEU A 255 23.89 8.32 2.72
CA LEU A 255 24.24 8.78 1.38
C LEU A 255 25.43 9.74 1.47
N ALA A 256 26.58 9.23 1.04
CA ALA A 256 27.82 9.94 0.83
C ALA A 256 27.65 10.87 -0.40
N ALA A 257 26.53 11.58 -0.47
CA ALA A 257 26.21 12.55 -1.48
C ALA A 257 26.77 13.89 -1.02
N ALA A 258 27.84 14.29 -1.69
CA ALA A 258 28.43 15.62 -1.73
C ALA A 258 27.48 16.75 -1.29
N GLY A 259 27.67 17.23 -0.06
CA GLY A 259 27.07 18.46 0.46
C GLY A 259 26.27 18.26 1.73
N ASN A 260 26.91 18.47 2.90
CA ASN A 260 26.41 18.89 4.23
C ASN A 260 24.96 18.60 4.70
N SER A 261 24.21 17.70 4.08
CA SER A 261 22.85 17.35 4.48
C SER A 261 22.88 16.18 5.45
N LYS A 262 22.17 16.37 6.57
CA LYS A 262 22.03 15.34 7.61
C LYS A 262 21.29 14.11 7.01
N PRO A 263 21.70 12.87 7.34
CA PRO A 263 20.97 11.67 6.95
C PRO A 263 19.51 11.70 7.41
N ILE A 264 18.60 11.20 6.58
CA ILE A 264 17.14 11.22 6.80
C ILE A 264 16.64 9.79 7.01
N HIS A 265 15.90 9.54 8.09
CA HIS A 265 15.28 8.23 8.32
C HIS A 265 14.23 7.90 7.24
N ARG A 266 14.30 6.70 6.67
CA ARG A 266 13.36 6.21 5.64
C ARG A 266 12.67 4.93 6.09
N ARG A 267 11.36 4.82 5.83
CA ARG A 267 10.61 3.58 6.06
C ARG A 267 10.83 2.63 4.89
N VAL A 268 11.09 1.37 5.21
CA VAL A 268 11.21 0.29 4.23
C VAL A 268 10.41 -0.90 4.73
N ASP A 269 9.59 -1.45 3.86
CA ASP A 269 8.89 -2.72 4.08
C ASP A 269 9.57 -3.77 3.21
N LEU A 270 10.23 -4.74 3.88
CA LEU A 270 10.86 -5.88 3.23
C LEU A 270 9.92 -7.07 3.27
N VAL A 271 9.66 -7.67 2.11
CA VAL A 271 8.74 -8.81 1.98
C VAL A 271 9.50 -9.95 1.33
N PHE A 272 9.69 -11.03 2.08
CA PHE A 272 10.39 -12.22 1.60
C PHE A 272 9.38 -13.29 1.23
N CYS A 273 9.49 -13.81 0.01
CA CYS A 273 8.55 -14.80 -0.52
C CYS A 273 9.26 -15.89 -1.34
N PRO A 274 8.67 -17.09 -1.46
CA PRO A 274 9.19 -18.11 -2.35
C PRO A 274 8.91 -17.75 -3.82
N LEU A 275 9.84 -18.09 -4.71
CA LEU A 275 9.74 -17.73 -6.14
C LEU A 275 8.46 -18.20 -6.84
N ARG A 276 7.85 -19.30 -6.38
CA ARG A 276 6.61 -19.86 -6.96
C ARG A 276 5.36 -18.98 -6.80
N VAL A 277 5.38 -17.98 -5.90
CA VAL A 277 4.28 -16.99 -5.72
C VAL A 277 4.73 -15.55 -5.96
N TYR A 278 5.95 -15.35 -6.45
CA TYR A 278 6.57 -14.04 -6.57
C TYR A 278 5.68 -13.03 -7.33
N GLY A 279 5.06 -13.48 -8.42
CA GLY A 279 4.10 -12.68 -9.20
C GLY A 279 2.90 -12.23 -8.40
N ALA A 280 2.26 -13.12 -7.63
CA ALA A 280 1.14 -12.74 -6.76
C ALA A 280 1.56 -11.77 -5.65
N THR A 281 2.74 -11.97 -5.04
CA THR A 281 3.27 -11.08 -4.01
C THR A 281 3.58 -9.69 -4.58
N VAL A 282 4.28 -9.60 -5.72
CA VAL A 282 4.53 -8.33 -6.40
C VAL A 282 3.21 -7.64 -6.75
N LEU A 283 2.21 -8.37 -7.26
CA LEU A 283 0.90 -7.79 -7.59
C LEU A 283 0.17 -7.24 -6.35
N GLY A 284 0.15 -7.99 -5.25
CA GLY A 284 -0.48 -7.59 -3.99
C GLY A 284 0.16 -6.35 -3.37
N TRP A 285 1.49 -6.26 -3.42
CA TRP A 285 2.25 -5.12 -2.87
C TRP A 285 2.41 -3.96 -3.85
N THR A 286 2.17 -4.15 -5.15
CA THR A 286 2.11 -3.06 -6.12
C THR A 286 0.88 -2.20 -5.88
N GLY A 287 -0.25 -2.77 -5.45
CA GLY A 287 -1.52 -2.06 -5.28
C GLY A 287 -2.05 -1.44 -6.59
N SER A 288 -2.85 -0.38 -6.55
CA SER A 288 -3.30 0.36 -5.35
C SER A 288 -4.31 -0.43 -4.50
N MET A 289 -4.68 0.08 -3.31
CA MET A 289 -5.61 -0.59 -2.39
C MET A 289 -6.96 -0.90 -3.05
N THR A 290 -7.55 0.07 -3.77
CA THR A 290 -8.81 -0.15 -4.49
C THR A 290 -8.65 -1.14 -5.64
N PHE A 291 -7.54 -1.08 -6.39
CA PHE A 291 -7.25 -2.04 -7.47
C PHE A 291 -7.20 -3.46 -6.93
N GLU A 292 -6.42 -3.67 -5.87
CA GLU A 292 -6.22 -4.98 -5.25
C GLU A 292 -7.51 -5.54 -4.64
N ARG A 293 -8.31 -4.69 -3.98
CA ARG A 293 -9.63 -5.07 -3.47
C ARG A 293 -10.54 -5.59 -4.57
N ASP A 294 -10.63 -4.86 -5.69
CA ASP A 294 -11.52 -5.25 -6.78
C ASP A 294 -10.98 -6.48 -7.52
N LEU A 295 -9.66 -6.66 -7.60
CA LEU A 295 -9.02 -7.89 -8.09
C LEU A 295 -9.37 -9.10 -7.21
N ARG A 296 -9.33 -8.98 -5.88
CA ARG A 296 -9.76 -10.06 -4.97
C ARG A 296 -11.23 -10.43 -5.17
N LEU A 297 -12.10 -9.44 -5.31
CA LEU A 297 -13.53 -9.67 -5.57
C LEU A 297 -13.74 -10.39 -6.92
N TRP A 298 -12.98 -9.98 -7.95
CA TRP A 298 -13.01 -10.65 -9.26
C TRP A 298 -12.52 -12.09 -9.14
N ALA A 299 -11.39 -12.32 -8.48
CA ALA A 299 -10.84 -13.66 -8.26
C ALA A 299 -11.87 -14.59 -7.60
N LYS A 300 -12.53 -14.12 -6.53
CA LYS A 300 -13.61 -14.87 -5.87
C LYS A 300 -14.75 -15.21 -6.84
N SER A 301 -15.15 -14.27 -7.69
CA SER A 301 -16.18 -14.52 -8.72
C SER A 301 -15.76 -15.53 -9.80
N LYS A 302 -14.46 -15.80 -9.94
CA LYS A 302 -13.87 -16.79 -10.84
C LYS A 302 -13.51 -18.11 -10.16
N GLY A 303 -13.86 -18.30 -8.89
CA GLY A 303 -13.53 -19.51 -8.15
C GLY A 303 -12.08 -19.56 -7.65
N PHE A 304 -11.44 -18.40 -7.47
CA PHE A 304 -10.10 -18.28 -6.90
C PHE A 304 -10.11 -17.43 -5.63
N ASN A 305 -9.15 -17.66 -4.75
CA ASN A 305 -8.78 -16.70 -3.71
C ASN A 305 -7.44 -16.06 -4.04
N PHE A 306 -7.41 -14.75 -4.23
CA PHE A 306 -6.19 -13.99 -4.47
C PHE A 306 -5.80 -13.22 -3.22
N SER A 307 -4.52 -13.27 -2.88
CA SER A 307 -3.89 -12.48 -1.82
C SER A 307 -2.40 -12.28 -2.14
N PHE A 308 -1.70 -11.47 -1.34
CA PHE A 308 -0.26 -11.26 -1.51
C PHE A 308 0.56 -12.55 -1.31
N ASP A 309 -0.01 -13.56 -0.65
CA ASP A 309 0.61 -14.87 -0.44
C ASP A 309 0.28 -15.91 -1.52
N GLY A 310 -0.46 -15.52 -2.57
CA GLY A 310 -0.66 -16.38 -3.74
C GLY A 310 -2.05 -16.31 -4.35
N LEU A 311 -2.27 -17.19 -5.31
CA LEU A 311 -3.56 -17.43 -5.96
C LEU A 311 -3.98 -18.87 -5.71
N THR A 312 -5.09 -19.10 -5.03
CA THR A 312 -5.61 -20.44 -4.71
C THR A 312 -6.81 -20.75 -5.57
N ASN A 313 -6.82 -21.90 -6.25
CA ASN A 313 -8.00 -22.41 -6.93
C ASN A 313 -8.94 -23.06 -5.88
N LEU A 314 -10.13 -22.50 -5.70
CA LEU A 314 -11.05 -22.94 -4.64
C LEU A 314 -11.68 -24.30 -4.92
N ALA A 315 -11.90 -24.65 -6.19
CA ALA A 315 -12.48 -25.94 -6.55
C ALA A 315 -11.50 -27.10 -6.41
N LYS A 316 -10.20 -26.82 -6.60
CA LYS A 316 -9.11 -27.81 -6.50
C LYS A 316 -8.34 -27.74 -5.19
N GLU A 317 -8.69 -26.80 -4.30
CA GLU A 317 -8.00 -26.50 -3.04
C GLU A 317 -6.46 -26.47 -3.18
N SER A 318 -5.96 -25.89 -4.27
CA SER A 318 -4.54 -25.92 -4.63
C SER A 318 -4.03 -24.53 -5.00
N LEU A 319 -2.76 -24.30 -4.65
CA LEU A 319 -2.02 -23.10 -5.02
C LEU A 319 -1.71 -23.12 -6.52
N VAL A 320 -1.98 -22.00 -7.19
CA VAL A 320 -1.55 -21.74 -8.56
C VAL A 320 -0.17 -21.08 -8.49
N GLU A 321 0.82 -21.69 -9.15
CA GLU A 321 2.13 -21.04 -9.29
C GLU A 321 2.00 -19.77 -10.12
N THR A 322 2.57 -18.69 -9.60
CA THR A 322 2.53 -17.35 -10.18
C THR A 322 3.93 -16.78 -10.08
N LYS A 323 4.81 -17.19 -11.01
CA LYS A 323 6.21 -16.76 -11.05
C LYS A 323 6.31 -15.31 -11.53
N ASP A 324 5.36 -14.88 -12.36
CA ASP A 324 5.19 -13.54 -12.86
C ASP A 324 3.76 -13.03 -12.60
N GLU A 325 3.58 -11.71 -12.50
CA GLU A 325 2.24 -11.14 -12.26
C GLU A 325 1.24 -11.54 -13.35
N ARG A 326 1.72 -11.71 -14.59
CA ARG A 326 0.90 -12.10 -15.75
C ARG A 326 0.17 -13.42 -15.53
N ASP A 327 0.80 -14.36 -14.84
CA ASP A 327 0.20 -15.66 -14.50
C ASP A 327 -1.12 -15.48 -13.71
N VAL A 328 -1.18 -14.46 -12.83
CA VAL A 328 -2.41 -14.13 -12.09
C VAL A 328 -3.50 -13.61 -13.02
N PHE A 329 -3.16 -12.70 -13.94
CA PHE A 329 -4.14 -12.14 -14.88
C PHE A 329 -4.69 -13.23 -15.83
N GLU A 330 -3.80 -14.08 -16.34
CA GLU A 330 -4.16 -15.20 -17.22
C GLU A 330 -5.08 -16.20 -16.51
N ALA A 331 -4.74 -16.60 -15.28
CA ALA A 331 -5.57 -17.51 -14.47
C ALA A 331 -6.97 -16.92 -14.17
N LEU A 332 -7.07 -15.59 -14.05
CA LEU A 332 -8.32 -14.87 -13.80
C LEU A 332 -9.07 -14.47 -15.07
N GLY A 333 -8.55 -14.77 -16.25
CA GLY A 333 -9.11 -14.39 -17.54
C GLY A 333 -9.21 -12.87 -17.74
N LEU A 334 -8.22 -12.13 -17.23
CA LEU A 334 -8.10 -10.68 -17.35
C LEU A 334 -7.01 -10.31 -18.36
N GLU A 335 -7.20 -9.17 -19.03
CA GLU A 335 -6.13 -8.55 -19.79
C GLU A 335 -5.05 -8.01 -18.84
N TRP A 336 -3.79 -8.12 -19.27
CA TRP A 336 -2.66 -7.57 -18.53
C TRP A 336 -2.82 -6.05 -18.33
N MET A 337 -2.78 -5.60 -17.08
CA MET A 337 -2.78 -4.18 -16.72
C MET A 337 -1.40 -3.76 -16.22
N PRO A 338 -0.68 -2.84 -16.88
CA PRO A 338 0.62 -2.37 -16.40
C PRO A 338 0.48 -1.64 -15.06
N PRO A 339 1.52 -1.63 -14.20
CA PRO A 339 1.47 -1.04 -12.85
C PRO A 339 0.99 0.42 -12.81
N GLU A 340 1.38 1.22 -13.80
CA GLU A 340 1.06 2.65 -13.90
C GLU A 340 -0.45 2.90 -14.06
N TRP A 341 -1.19 1.91 -14.57
CA TRP A 341 -2.63 1.98 -14.79
C TRP A 341 -3.44 1.50 -13.58
N ARG A 342 -2.77 1.06 -12.50
CA ARG A 342 -3.40 0.54 -11.27
C ARG A 342 -3.62 1.62 -10.20
N ASN A 343 -3.66 2.90 -10.60
CA ASN A 343 -3.78 4.06 -9.70
C ASN A 343 -5.25 4.41 -9.39
N CYS A 344 -5.93 3.55 -8.63
CA CYS A 344 -7.37 3.65 -8.38
C CYS A 344 -7.77 4.46 -7.13
N ASP A 345 -6.84 4.67 -6.19
CA ASP A 345 -7.10 5.42 -4.94
C ASP A 345 -6.92 6.93 -5.13
N ALA A 346 -7.43 7.73 -4.17
CA ALA A 346 -7.38 9.19 -4.18
C ALA A 346 -5.96 9.75 -4.28
#